data_AF-A0AAD8ICM9-F1
#
_entry.id   AF-A0AAD8ICM9-F1
#
_cell.length_a   1.000
_cell.length_b   1.000
_cell.length_c   1.000
_cell.angle_alpha   90.00
_cell.angle_beta   90.00
_cell.angle_gamma   90.00
#
_symmetry.space_group_name_H-M   'P 1'
#
loop_
_entity.id
_entity.type
_entity.pdbx_description
1 polymer ?
#
loop_
_entity_poly.entity_id
_entity_poly.type
_entity_poly.pdbx_seq_one_letter_code
_entity_poly.pdbx_strand_id
1 'polypeptide(L)'
;MFSTNKLANGGKRCATIHMVKDIKNLGDDFIESHILCQVKLTQFQQVKTWCHPICTSCYERVHVLNNEDTCSFCKRVVPYADKKFEVYITANDETGSIVLILEDREVRSLMGKTVFQMMNEGNKLEVFPNIFHTILNKHYTVKICLTEENIHRKTNIYVVTDIMEGFYAELIHEQQTSIPHPIESMESQVSFNE
;
A
#
# COMPACT_ATOMS: atom_id res chain seq x y z
N MET A 1 23.04 -4.48 42.86
CA MET A 1 23.32 -5.20 41.60
C MET A 1 22.02 -5.27 40.80
N PHE A 2 22.13 -5.24 39.46
CA PHE A 2 21.08 -5.16 38.44
C PHE A 2 20.43 -3.77 38.31
N SER A 3 20.31 -3.17 37.13
CA SER A 3 20.87 -3.45 35.80
C SER A 3 20.74 -2.16 35.00
N THR A 4 21.74 -1.84 34.19
CA THR A 4 21.81 -0.65 33.35
C THR A 4 20.63 -0.54 32.39
N ASN A 5 19.92 0.58 32.43
CA ASN A 5 18.96 0.98 31.41
C ASN A 5 19.66 1.04 30.04
N LYS A 6 19.37 0.07 29.17
CA LYS A 6 19.69 0.16 27.75
C LYS A 6 18.77 1.22 27.16
N LEU A 7 19.34 2.37 26.81
CA LEU A 7 18.72 3.31 25.88
C LEU A 7 18.40 2.53 24.60
N ALA A 8 17.10 2.39 24.31
CA ALA A 8 16.65 1.94 23.01
C ALA A 8 17.06 3.02 22.00
N ASN A 9 18.15 2.73 21.30
CA ASN A 9 18.68 3.57 20.25
C ASN A 9 17.66 3.55 19.10
N GLY A 10 16.86 4.60 18.99
CA GLY A 10 15.93 4.83 17.90
C GLY A 10 16.67 5.15 16.62
N GLY A 11 17.37 4.15 16.06
CA GLY A 11 17.88 4.21 14.70
C GLY A 11 16.70 4.23 13.74
N LYS A 12 16.58 5.28 12.93
CA LYS A 12 15.68 5.32 11.77
C LYS A 12 15.96 4.08 10.93
N ARG A 13 15.06 3.08 10.99
CA ARG A 13 15.13 1.92 10.10
C ARG A 13 14.83 2.42 8.70
N CYS A 14 15.86 2.49 7.86
CA CYS A 14 15.68 2.67 6.43
C CYS A 14 14.85 1.47 5.92
N ALA A 15 13.77 1.73 5.19
CA ALA A 15 12.86 0.68 4.79
C ALA A 15 13.54 -0.22 3.74
N THR A 16 13.89 -1.44 4.15
CA THR A 16 14.57 -2.41 3.28
C THR A 16 13.62 -2.86 2.15
N ILE A 17 14.11 -2.80 0.91
CA ILE A 17 13.42 -3.31 -0.28
C ILE A 17 13.81 -4.78 -0.46
N HIS A 18 12.82 -5.65 -0.62
CA HIS A 18 12.99 -7.07 -0.86
C HIS A 18 12.73 -7.41 -2.34
N MET A 19 13.57 -8.26 -2.91
CA MET A 19 13.30 -8.88 -4.21
C MET A 19 12.29 -10.02 -4.06
N VAL A 20 11.49 -10.25 -5.08
CA VAL A 20 10.41 -11.26 -5.11
C VAL A 20 10.91 -12.65 -4.73
N LYS A 21 12.08 -13.08 -5.22
CA LYS A 21 12.62 -14.41 -4.91
C LYS A 21 12.90 -14.60 -3.41
N ASP A 22 13.23 -13.53 -2.70
CA ASP A 22 13.64 -13.58 -1.30
C ASP A 22 12.45 -13.56 -0.34
N ILE A 23 11.32 -12.95 -0.76
CA ILE A 23 10.08 -12.86 0.03
C ILE A 23 9.59 -14.26 0.46
N LYS A 24 9.72 -15.27 -0.41
CA LYS A 24 9.29 -16.65 -0.12
C LYS A 24 10.10 -17.34 0.98
N ASN A 25 11.32 -16.86 1.22
CA ASN A 25 12.25 -17.43 2.19
C ASN A 25 12.15 -16.76 3.57
N LEU A 26 11.29 -15.75 3.72
CA LEU A 26 11.00 -15.12 5.00
C LEU A 26 10.34 -16.13 5.96
N GLY A 27 10.67 -16.00 7.24
CA GLY A 27 10.22 -16.86 8.33
C GLY A 27 9.19 -16.21 9.25
N ASP A 28 8.91 -16.87 10.38
CA ASP A 28 7.83 -16.52 11.31
C ASP A 28 7.94 -15.09 11.88
N ASP A 29 9.16 -14.56 12.01
CA ASP A 29 9.42 -13.18 12.46
C ASP A 29 8.75 -12.10 11.58
N PHE A 30 8.31 -12.49 10.38
CA PHE A 30 7.68 -11.61 9.42
C PHE A 30 6.15 -11.74 9.34
N ILE A 31 5.52 -12.63 10.13
CA ILE A 31 4.05 -12.74 10.17
C ILE A 31 3.45 -11.41 10.68
N GLU A 32 2.41 -10.93 10.01
CA GLU A 32 1.75 -9.62 10.20
C GLU A 32 2.68 -8.40 10.02
N SER A 33 3.92 -8.63 9.60
CA SER A 33 4.86 -7.57 9.28
C SER A 33 4.62 -7.01 7.88
N HIS A 34 5.20 -5.84 7.63
CA HIS A 34 5.12 -5.18 6.33
C HIS A 34 6.50 -5.03 5.73
N ILE A 35 6.62 -5.31 4.44
CA ILE A 35 7.85 -5.15 3.68
C ILE A 35 7.59 -4.34 2.40
N LEU A 36 8.66 -3.76 1.85
CA LEU A 36 8.62 -3.09 0.55
C LEU A 36 9.17 -4.01 -0.54
N CYS A 37 8.56 -3.98 -1.72
CA CYS A 37 9.17 -4.49 -2.94
C CYS A 37 8.93 -3.54 -4.12
N GLN A 38 9.81 -3.60 -5.10
CA GLN A 38 9.76 -2.79 -6.31
C GLN A 38 9.44 -3.69 -7.49
N VAL A 39 8.31 -3.46 -8.13
CA VAL A 39 7.74 -4.39 -9.10
C VAL A 39 7.10 -3.65 -10.28
N LYS A 40 7.04 -4.32 -11.43
CA LYS A 40 6.24 -3.91 -12.57
C LYS A 40 4.90 -4.63 -12.51
N LEU A 41 3.80 -3.89 -12.57
CA LEU A 41 2.45 -4.46 -12.68
C LEU A 41 2.21 -4.88 -14.13
N THR A 42 1.75 -6.12 -14.36
CA THR A 42 1.74 -6.69 -15.73
C THR A 42 0.36 -7.12 -16.22
N GLN A 43 -0.38 -7.88 -15.41
CA GLN A 43 -1.65 -8.46 -15.85
C GLN A 43 -2.62 -8.65 -14.69
N PHE A 44 -3.88 -8.28 -14.88
CA PHE A 44 -4.94 -8.61 -13.92
C PHE A 44 -5.26 -10.11 -13.96
N GLN A 45 -5.43 -10.70 -12.79
CA GLN A 45 -5.88 -12.08 -12.65
C GLN A 45 -7.39 -12.15 -12.92
N GLN A 46 -7.82 -13.17 -13.64
CA GLN A 46 -9.22 -13.37 -13.95
C GLN A 46 -9.96 -13.84 -12.69
N VAL A 47 -10.66 -12.92 -12.06
CA VAL A 47 -11.61 -13.17 -10.97
C VAL A 47 -13.03 -12.84 -11.43
N LYS A 48 -14.02 -13.35 -10.70
CA LYS A 48 -15.44 -13.16 -11.02
C LYS A 48 -15.83 -11.68 -11.01
N THR A 49 -15.43 -10.94 -9.97
CA THR A 49 -15.75 -9.51 -9.83
C THR A 49 -14.53 -8.71 -9.38
N TRP A 50 -14.46 -7.43 -9.77
CA TRP A 50 -13.40 -6.50 -9.37
C TRP A 50 -13.71 -5.72 -8.08
N CYS A 51 -14.84 -6.04 -7.43
CA CYS A 51 -15.24 -5.52 -6.14
C CYS A 51 -16.12 -6.54 -5.41
N HIS A 52 -16.30 -6.30 -4.11
CA HIS A 52 -17.12 -7.13 -3.25
C HIS A 52 -18.10 -6.29 -2.43
N PRO A 53 -19.27 -6.85 -2.05
CA PRO A 53 -20.24 -6.14 -1.25
C PRO A 53 -19.80 -6.08 0.23
N ILE A 54 -20.13 -4.97 0.89
CA ILE A 54 -19.81 -4.70 2.29
C ILE A 54 -21.01 -4.18 3.07
N CYS A 55 -20.93 -4.33 4.38
CA CYS A 55 -21.97 -3.86 5.30
C CYS A 55 -21.93 -2.34 5.39
N THR A 56 -23.08 -1.70 5.24
CA THR A 56 -23.21 -0.24 5.35
C THR A 56 -23.08 0.30 6.79
N SER A 57 -22.94 -0.57 7.80
CA SER A 57 -22.75 -0.17 9.21
C SER A 57 -21.33 -0.42 9.73
N CYS A 58 -20.78 -1.61 9.49
CA CYS A 58 -19.44 -1.98 10.00
C CYS A 58 -18.37 -2.09 8.91
N TYR A 59 -18.74 -1.93 7.63
CA TYR A 59 -17.84 -2.02 6.47
C TYR A 59 -17.15 -3.38 6.26
N GLU A 60 -17.56 -4.39 7.02
CA GLU A 60 -17.13 -5.78 6.86
C GLU A 60 -17.75 -6.41 5.61
N ARG A 61 -17.06 -7.40 5.02
CA ARG A 61 -17.58 -8.13 3.87
C ARG A 61 -18.93 -8.78 4.22
N VAL A 62 -19.88 -8.69 3.29
CA VAL A 62 -21.17 -9.41 3.41
C VAL A 62 -21.18 -10.63 2.51
N HIS A 63 -22.02 -11.59 2.86
CA HIS A 63 -22.18 -12.83 2.11
C HIS A 63 -23.64 -13.00 1.72
N VAL A 64 -23.88 -13.64 0.57
CA VAL A 64 -25.25 -13.93 0.13
C VAL A 64 -25.79 -15.13 0.90
N LEU A 65 -26.86 -14.92 1.65
CA LEU A 65 -27.63 -15.96 2.33
C LEU A 65 -29.08 -15.83 1.88
N ASN A 66 -29.67 -16.91 1.36
CA ASN A 66 -31.06 -16.91 0.83
C ASN A 66 -31.33 -15.80 -0.20
N ASN A 67 -30.37 -15.54 -1.09
CA ASN A 67 -30.39 -14.45 -2.08
C ASN A 67 -30.39 -13.03 -1.49
N GLU A 68 -30.05 -12.87 -0.22
CA GLU A 68 -29.92 -11.58 0.45
C GLU A 68 -28.49 -11.36 0.97
N ASP A 69 -27.93 -10.18 0.72
CA ASP A 69 -26.65 -9.78 1.30
C ASP A 69 -26.78 -9.69 2.82
N THR A 70 -26.00 -10.48 3.55
CA THR A 70 -26.07 -10.62 5.01
C THR A 70 -24.72 -10.35 5.66
N CYS A 71 -24.71 -9.50 6.68
CA CYS A 71 -23.52 -9.22 7.48
C CYS A 71 -23.49 -10.14 8.71
N SER A 72 -22.47 -10.99 8.79
CA SER A 72 -22.27 -11.90 9.92
C SER A 72 -21.95 -11.16 11.22
N PHE A 73 -21.22 -10.05 11.14
CA PHE A 73 -20.83 -9.25 12.31
C PHE A 73 -22.03 -8.50 12.91
N CYS A 74 -22.78 -7.77 12.09
CA CYS A 74 -23.97 -7.04 12.54
C CYS A 74 -25.21 -7.93 12.69
N LYS A 75 -25.15 -9.19 12.24
CA LYS A 75 -26.27 -10.14 12.23
C LYS A 75 -27.54 -9.57 11.59
N ARG A 76 -27.39 -8.92 10.42
CA ARG A 76 -28.49 -8.27 9.69
C ARG A 76 -28.39 -8.48 8.19
N VAL A 77 -29.53 -8.39 7.53
CA VAL A 77 -29.61 -8.21 6.07
C VAL A 77 -29.17 -6.79 5.71
N VAL A 78 -28.51 -6.65 4.56
CA VAL A 78 -27.98 -5.41 3.99
C VAL A 78 -28.54 -5.26 2.58
N PRO A 79 -29.81 -4.80 2.41
CA PRO A 79 -30.49 -4.80 1.11
C PRO A 79 -29.76 -4.01 0.02
N TYR A 80 -29.04 -2.96 0.40
CA TYR A 80 -28.24 -2.13 -0.49
C TYR A 80 -26.80 -2.11 0.01
N ALA A 81 -26.14 -3.26 -0.06
CA ALA A 81 -24.73 -3.36 0.28
C ALA A 81 -23.89 -2.44 -0.60
N ASP A 82 -23.07 -1.62 0.06
CA ASP A 82 -22.05 -0.83 -0.64
C ASP A 82 -20.94 -1.76 -1.14
N LYS A 83 -20.02 -1.27 -1.97
CA LYS A 83 -18.98 -2.10 -2.58
C LYS A 83 -17.60 -1.48 -2.43
N LYS A 84 -16.62 -2.35 -2.18
CA LYS A 84 -15.20 -2.00 -2.11
C LYS A 84 -14.41 -2.74 -3.18
N PHE A 85 -13.38 -2.09 -3.71
CA PHE A 85 -12.51 -2.75 -4.69
C PHE A 85 -11.77 -3.93 -4.06
N GLU A 86 -11.56 -4.96 -4.87
CA GLU A 86 -10.67 -6.07 -4.58
C GLU A 86 -10.18 -6.59 -5.92
N VAL A 87 -8.93 -6.27 -6.24
CA VAL A 87 -8.34 -6.51 -7.56
C VAL A 87 -7.07 -7.33 -7.42
N TYR A 88 -6.99 -8.42 -8.17
CA TYR A 88 -5.85 -9.31 -8.18
C TYR A 88 -4.98 -8.99 -9.41
N ILE A 89 -3.68 -8.77 -9.21
CA ILE A 89 -2.76 -8.37 -10.28
C ILE A 89 -1.39 -9.04 -10.15
N THR A 90 -0.86 -9.54 -11.26
CA THR A 90 0.49 -10.05 -11.36
C THR A 90 1.49 -8.91 -11.35
N ALA A 91 2.48 -9.02 -10.47
CA ALA A 91 3.59 -8.09 -10.35
C ALA A 91 4.92 -8.84 -10.46
N ASN A 92 5.86 -8.28 -11.22
CA ASN A 92 7.13 -8.93 -11.53
C ASN A 92 8.30 -8.02 -11.19
N ASP A 93 9.39 -8.59 -10.72
CA ASP A 93 10.72 -7.99 -10.78
C ASP A 93 11.65 -8.86 -11.65
N GLU A 94 12.95 -8.59 -11.63
CA GLU A 94 13.97 -9.39 -12.33
C GLU A 94 14.15 -10.81 -11.78
N THR A 95 13.63 -11.09 -10.59
CA THR A 95 13.83 -12.35 -9.85
C THR A 95 12.61 -13.27 -9.87
N GLY A 96 11.42 -12.74 -10.15
CA GLY A 96 10.22 -13.56 -10.27
C GLY A 96 8.91 -12.77 -10.34
N SER A 97 7.83 -13.50 -10.07
CA SER A 97 6.44 -13.01 -10.15
C SER A 97 5.66 -13.34 -8.87
N ILE A 98 4.89 -12.37 -8.41
CA ILE A 98 3.91 -12.50 -7.32
C ILE A 98 2.52 -12.02 -7.80
N VAL A 99 1.48 -12.43 -7.07
CA VAL A 99 0.15 -11.85 -7.22
C VAL A 99 -0.08 -10.90 -6.05
N LEU A 100 -0.57 -9.71 -6.36
CA LEU A 100 -0.93 -8.69 -5.40
C LEU A 100 -2.46 -8.55 -5.33
N ILE A 101 -2.99 -8.40 -4.13
CA ILE A 101 -4.37 -7.99 -3.88
C ILE A 101 -4.35 -6.49 -3.57
N LEU A 102 -4.96 -5.71 -4.46
CA LEU A 102 -5.22 -4.29 -4.26
C LEU A 102 -6.64 -4.14 -3.73
N GLU A 103 -6.75 -3.70 -2.49
CA GLU A 103 -8.04 -3.40 -1.87
C GLU A 103 -8.47 -1.96 -2.15
N ASP A 104 -9.60 -1.56 -1.56
CA ASP A 104 -10.28 -0.30 -1.84
C ASP A 104 -9.38 0.94 -1.77
N ARG A 105 -8.50 1.03 -0.77
CA ARG A 105 -7.65 2.21 -0.58
C ARG A 105 -6.63 2.35 -1.72
N GLU A 106 -5.96 1.27 -2.06
CA GLU A 106 -4.88 1.25 -3.06
C GLU A 106 -5.46 1.50 -4.46
N VAL A 107 -6.59 0.86 -4.78
CA VAL A 107 -7.26 1.08 -6.06
C VAL A 107 -7.76 2.53 -6.17
N ARG A 108 -8.36 3.10 -5.11
CA ARG A 108 -8.78 4.51 -5.12
C ARG A 108 -7.61 5.47 -5.24
N SER A 109 -6.47 5.17 -4.61
CA SER A 109 -5.24 5.97 -4.73
C SER A 109 -4.77 6.06 -6.18
N LEU A 110 -4.81 4.94 -6.90
CA LEU A 110 -4.36 4.86 -8.30
C LEU A 110 -5.37 5.42 -9.30
N MET A 111 -6.67 5.19 -9.08
CA MET A 111 -7.72 5.52 -10.04
C MET A 111 -8.41 6.86 -9.79
N GLY A 112 -8.36 7.37 -8.55
CA GLY A 112 -9.10 8.56 -8.12
C GLY A 112 -10.62 8.40 -8.10
N LYS A 113 -11.14 7.16 -8.17
CA LYS A 113 -12.58 6.86 -8.27
C LYS A 113 -13.01 5.76 -7.33
N THR A 114 -14.21 5.89 -6.77
CA THR A 114 -14.90 4.86 -5.98
C THR A 114 -15.57 3.79 -6.87
N VAL A 115 -15.92 2.64 -6.30
CA VAL A 115 -16.70 1.61 -7.00
C VAL A 115 -18.01 2.18 -7.53
N PHE A 116 -18.72 2.98 -6.73
CA PHE A 116 -19.98 3.61 -7.12
C PHE A 116 -19.84 4.50 -8.37
N GLN A 117 -18.81 5.36 -8.41
CA GLN A 117 -18.53 6.19 -9.59
C GLN A 117 -18.24 5.34 -10.83
N MET A 118 -17.41 4.30 -10.68
CA MET A 118 -17.11 3.37 -11.76
C MET A 118 -18.37 2.67 -12.30
N MET A 119 -19.29 2.25 -11.42
CA MET A 119 -20.55 1.63 -11.81
C MET A 119 -21.48 2.63 -12.53
N ASN A 120 -21.55 3.87 -12.07
CA ASN A 120 -22.35 4.93 -12.71
C ASN A 120 -21.83 5.29 -14.12
N GLU A 121 -20.55 5.07 -14.38
CA GLU A 121 -19.94 5.21 -15.71
C GLU A 121 -20.27 4.03 -16.65
N GLY A 122 -21.08 3.06 -16.19
CA GLY A 122 -21.55 1.93 -16.99
C GLY A 122 -20.66 0.69 -16.93
N ASN A 123 -19.66 0.65 -16.05
CA ASN A 123 -18.84 -0.55 -15.85
C ASN A 123 -19.67 -1.66 -15.19
N LYS A 124 -19.46 -2.90 -15.63
CA LYS A 124 -20.15 -4.10 -15.11
C LYS A 124 -19.22 -4.83 -14.15
N LEU A 125 -19.77 -5.42 -13.08
CA LEU A 125 -18.99 -6.14 -12.05
C LEU A 125 -18.09 -7.25 -12.62
N GLU A 126 -18.57 -7.96 -13.63
CA GLU A 126 -17.89 -9.11 -14.24
C GLU A 126 -16.90 -8.73 -15.36
N VAL A 127 -16.79 -7.44 -15.67
CA VAL A 127 -15.91 -6.93 -16.73
C VAL A 127 -14.95 -5.93 -16.11
N PHE A 128 -13.65 -6.22 -16.19
CA PHE A 128 -12.62 -5.30 -15.70
C PHE A 128 -12.73 -3.94 -16.42
N PRO A 129 -12.92 -2.84 -15.67
CA PRO A 129 -12.94 -1.50 -16.24
C PRO A 129 -11.66 -1.16 -17.01
N ASN A 130 -11.81 -0.50 -18.16
CA ASN A 130 -10.67 -0.13 -19.02
C ASN A 130 -9.65 0.76 -18.31
N ILE A 131 -10.08 1.59 -17.36
CA ILE A 131 -9.20 2.48 -16.60
C ILE A 131 -8.10 1.70 -15.85
N PHE A 132 -8.36 0.46 -15.46
CA PHE A 132 -7.37 -0.37 -14.78
C PHE A 132 -6.15 -0.68 -15.67
N HIS A 133 -6.29 -0.65 -17.00
CA HIS A 133 -5.14 -0.82 -17.88
C HIS A 133 -4.10 0.30 -17.78
N THR A 134 -4.47 1.46 -17.22
CA THR A 134 -3.56 2.61 -17.06
C THR A 134 -2.40 2.35 -16.09
N ILE A 135 -2.55 1.38 -15.17
CA ILE A 135 -1.49 1.01 -14.21
C ILE A 135 -0.60 -0.13 -14.71
N LEU A 136 -0.98 -0.80 -15.80
CA LEU A 136 -0.21 -1.89 -16.36
C LEU A 136 1.07 -1.37 -17.02
N ASN A 137 2.08 -2.23 -17.02
CA ASN A 137 3.41 -2.00 -17.58
C ASN A 137 4.20 -0.84 -16.96
N LYS A 138 3.78 -0.36 -15.78
CA LYS A 138 4.47 0.66 -15.00
C LYS A 138 5.14 0.05 -13.77
N HIS A 139 6.15 0.76 -13.27
CA HIS A 139 6.92 0.40 -12.08
C HIS A 139 6.28 1.01 -10.84
N TYR A 140 6.25 0.23 -9.75
CA TYR A 140 5.69 0.64 -8.47
C TYR A 140 6.56 0.17 -7.33
N THR A 141 6.56 0.96 -6.26
CA THR A 141 6.97 0.51 -4.94
C THR A 141 5.70 0.13 -4.19
N VAL A 142 5.63 -1.11 -3.75
CA VAL A 142 4.47 -1.63 -3.04
C VAL A 142 4.87 -2.06 -1.63
N LYS A 143 4.00 -1.75 -0.67
CA LYS A 143 4.11 -2.23 0.70
C LYS A 143 3.14 -3.38 0.89
N ILE A 144 3.65 -4.58 1.13
CA ILE A 144 2.83 -5.78 1.32
C ILE A 144 2.82 -6.21 2.79
N CYS A 145 1.68 -6.73 3.25
CA CYS A 145 1.55 -7.40 4.53
C CYS A 145 1.77 -8.91 4.35
N LEU A 146 2.64 -9.49 5.18
CA LEU A 146 2.92 -10.92 5.16
C LEU A 146 2.02 -11.64 6.16
N THR A 147 1.25 -12.60 5.68
CA THR A 147 0.31 -13.39 6.51
C THR A 147 0.90 -14.75 6.87
N GLU A 148 0.28 -15.45 7.83
CA GLU A 148 0.59 -16.85 8.11
C GLU A 148 0.51 -17.73 6.85
N GLU A 149 -0.44 -17.46 5.95
CA GLU A 149 -0.55 -18.19 4.68
C GLU A 149 0.68 -17.98 3.79
N ASN A 150 1.22 -16.75 3.76
CA ASN A 150 2.43 -16.46 2.98
C ASN A 150 3.66 -17.16 3.57
N ILE A 151 3.77 -17.23 4.89
CA ILE A 151 4.95 -17.77 5.57
C ILE A 151 4.90 -19.30 5.67
N HIS A 152 3.80 -19.88 6.14
CA HIS A 152 3.67 -21.32 6.40
C HIS A 152 3.20 -22.10 5.19
N ARG A 153 2.22 -21.57 4.44
CA ARG A 153 1.67 -22.24 3.25
C ARG A 153 2.36 -21.82 1.95
N LYS A 154 3.28 -20.85 2.02
CA LYS A 154 4.03 -20.32 0.88
C LYS A 154 3.11 -19.84 -0.26
N THR A 155 1.97 -19.24 0.11
CA THR A 155 1.05 -18.65 -0.88
C THR A 155 1.73 -17.48 -1.59
N ASN A 156 1.58 -17.44 -2.93
CA ASN A 156 2.21 -16.42 -3.78
C ASN A 156 1.31 -15.18 -3.98
N ILE A 157 0.32 -14.98 -3.11
CA ILE A 157 -0.69 -13.93 -3.18
C ILE A 157 -0.53 -13.05 -1.94
N TYR A 158 -0.30 -11.76 -2.12
CA TYR A 158 0.04 -10.84 -1.04
C TYR A 158 -0.92 -9.65 -1.01
N VAL A 159 -1.37 -9.27 0.19
CA VAL A 159 -2.20 -8.08 0.37
C VAL A 159 -1.32 -6.83 0.36
N VAL A 160 -1.67 -5.87 -0.48
CA VAL A 160 -1.01 -4.57 -0.55
C VAL A 160 -1.67 -3.62 0.45
N THR A 161 -0.84 -2.87 1.16
CA THR A 161 -1.26 -1.90 2.20
C THR A 161 -0.85 -0.47 1.87
N ASP A 162 0.04 -0.32 0.88
CA ASP A 162 0.39 0.96 0.28
C ASP A 162 1.02 0.75 -1.11
N ILE A 163 0.86 1.72 -1.99
CA ILE A 163 1.37 1.66 -3.37
C ILE A 163 1.72 3.06 -3.88
N MET A 164 2.89 3.18 -4.51
CA MET A 164 3.39 4.40 -5.12
C MET A 164 3.95 4.11 -6.52
N GLU A 165 3.59 4.93 -7.50
CA GLU A 165 4.18 4.86 -8.85
C GLU A 165 5.66 5.25 -8.80
N GLY A 166 6.50 4.48 -9.47
CA GLY A 166 7.94 4.61 -9.47
C GLY A 166 8.65 3.76 -8.42
N PHE A 167 9.98 3.73 -8.53
CA PHE A 167 10.84 3.06 -7.56
C PHE A 167 11.29 4.05 -6.50
N TYR A 168 11.07 3.69 -5.24
CA TYR A 168 11.63 4.38 -4.08
C TYR A 168 13.16 4.38 -4.19
N ALA A 169 13.73 5.52 -4.53
CA ALA A 169 15.15 5.76 -4.38
C ALA A 169 15.39 6.17 -2.92
N GLU A 170 16.24 5.42 -2.20
CA GLU A 170 16.84 5.97 -1.00
C GLU A 170 17.65 7.20 -1.45
N LEU A 171 17.13 8.41 -1.15
CA LEU A 171 17.95 9.61 -1.25
C LEU A 171 19.10 9.40 -0.26
N ILE A 172 20.28 9.05 -0.78
CA ILE A 172 21.53 9.24 -0.04
C ILE A 172 21.60 10.74 0.20
N HIS A 173 21.18 11.20 1.38
CA HIS A 173 21.53 12.52 1.86
C HIS A 173 23.04 12.51 2.07
N GLU A 174 23.80 12.84 1.02
CA GLU A 174 25.06 13.52 1.23
C GLU A 174 24.73 14.77 2.05
N GLN A 175 25.07 14.75 3.33
CA GLN A 175 25.08 15.94 4.15
C GLN A 175 26.12 16.89 3.56
N GLN A 176 25.71 17.71 2.59
CA GLN A 176 26.46 18.92 2.26
C GLN A 176 26.27 19.88 3.43
N THR A 177 27.23 19.83 4.35
CA THR A 177 27.46 20.84 5.37
C THR A 177 27.83 22.17 4.71
N SER A 178 26.88 23.09 4.61
CA SER A 178 27.15 24.53 4.62
C SER A 178 25.87 25.34 4.76
N ILE A 179 25.40 25.51 5.99
CA ILE A 179 24.51 26.62 6.32
C ILE A 179 25.41 27.86 6.46
N PRO A 180 25.32 28.90 5.61
CA PRO A 180 26.01 30.15 5.88
C PRO A 180 25.40 30.78 7.14
N HIS A 181 26.23 31.09 8.13
CA HIS A 181 25.78 31.83 9.31
C HIS A 181 25.38 33.26 8.92
N PRO A 182 24.42 33.89 9.62
CA PRO A 182 24.07 35.29 9.40
C PRO A 182 25.29 36.19 9.69
N ILE A 183 25.51 37.17 8.81
CA ILE A 183 26.50 38.23 9.05
C ILE A 183 25.93 39.13 10.16
N GLU A 184 26.51 39.06 11.35
CA GLU A 184 26.42 40.15 12.32
C GLU A 184 27.48 41.20 11.96
N SER A 185 27.04 42.37 11.52
CA SER A 185 27.83 43.59 11.66
C SER A 185 26.92 44.77 11.97
N MET A 186 26.92 45.13 13.24
CA MET A 186 26.45 46.40 13.76
C MET A 186 27.67 47.33 13.81
N GLU A 187 27.60 48.48 13.14
CA GLU A 187 28.24 49.74 13.56
C GLU A 187 27.84 50.87 12.62
N SER A 188 26.79 51.60 12.98
CA SER A 188 26.48 52.92 12.44
C SER A 188 27.18 53.96 13.32
N GLN A 189 28.29 54.53 12.84
CA GLN A 189 28.85 55.75 13.41
C GLN A 189 28.05 56.95 12.90
N VAL A 190 27.37 57.64 13.81
CA VAL A 190 26.80 58.97 13.56
C VAL A 190 27.77 59.98 14.14
N SER A 191 28.48 60.69 13.28
CA SER A 191 29.29 61.85 13.63
C SER A 191 28.40 63.08 13.80
N PHE A 192 28.39 63.66 14.99
CA PHE A 192 27.94 65.04 15.23
C PHE A 192 28.96 66.00 14.62
N ASN A 193 28.49 67.05 13.95
CA ASN A 193 29.20 68.32 13.82
C ASN A 193 28.19 69.47 13.74
N GLU A 194 28.61 70.58 14.32
CA GLU A 194 27.93 71.85 14.63
C GLU A 194 27.20 72.55 13.48
#